data_AF-A0A931CV23-F1
#
_entry.id   AF-A0A931CV23-F1
#
_cell.length_a   1.000
_cell.length_b   1.000
_cell.length_c   1.000
_cell.angle_alpha   90.00
_cell.angle_beta   90.00
_cell.angle_gamma   90.00
#
_symmetry.space_group_name_H-M   'P 1'
#
loop_
_entity.id
_entity.type
_entity.pdbx_description
1 polymer ?
#
loop_
_entity_poly.entity_id
_entity_poly.type
_entity_poly.pdbx_seq_one_letter_code
_entity_poly.pdbx_strand_id
1 'polypeptide(L)'
;MTQSRVCLFIGVLLTAVMFAMSQFYRSSVAVISPNLMQEMGLNALDLSRISAAFFYAFALMQIPVGIFLDTVGPKTAMVGLTLVSVSGAVIFALGNSPAWLTFGRVLLGIGMACNFMG
;
A
#
# COMPACT_ATOMS: atom_id res chain seq x y z
N MET A 1 -4.45 -15.24 31.25
CA MET A 1 -3.36 -15.54 30.28
C MET A 1 -3.87 -15.90 28.88
N THR A 2 -4.98 -16.64 28.73
CA THR A 2 -5.50 -17.10 27.43
C THR A 2 -6.00 -15.97 26.52
N GLN A 3 -6.68 -14.96 27.07
CA GLN A 3 -7.24 -13.82 26.31
C GLN A 3 -6.16 -12.92 25.70
N SER A 4 -5.01 -12.77 26.38
CA SER A 4 -3.87 -12.01 25.86
C SER A 4 -3.19 -12.72 24.67
N ARG A 5 -3.11 -14.06 24.69
CA ARG A 5 -2.55 -14.85 23.57
C ARG A 5 -3.45 -14.83 22.33
N VAL A 6 -4.77 -14.83 22.51
CA VAL A 6 -5.73 -14.72 21.39
C VAL A 6 -5.66 -13.34 20.73
N CYS A 7 -5.62 -12.25 21.50
CA CYS A 7 -5.44 -10.91 20.94
C CYS A 7 -4.11 -10.76 20.18
N LEU A 8 -3.05 -11.41 20.66
CA LEU A 8 -1.73 -11.39 20.01
C LEU A 8 -1.74 -12.20 18.71
N PHE A 9 -2.37 -13.39 18.71
CA PHE A 9 -2.56 -14.21 17.50
C PHE A 9 -3.38 -13.49 16.42
N ILE A 10 -4.48 -12.85 16.82
CA ILE A 10 -5.33 -12.06 15.90
C ILE A 10 -4.54 -10.87 15.33
N GLY A 11 -3.76 -10.18 16.16
CA GLY A 11 -2.90 -9.09 15.73
C GLY A 11 -1.88 -9.53 14.67
N VAL A 12 -1.17 -10.63 14.91
CA VAL A 12 -0.20 -11.20 13.96
C VAL A 12 -0.86 -11.60 12.64
N LEU A 13 -2.03 -12.24 12.70
CA LEU A 13 -2.80 -12.62 11.51
C LEU A 13 -3.21 -11.40 10.67
N LEU A 14 -3.67 -10.33 11.31
CA LEU A 14 -4.02 -9.08 10.63
C LEU A 14 -2.81 -8.46 9.92
N THR A 15 -1.67 -8.36 10.60
CA THR A 15 -0.43 -7.82 10.00
C THR A 15 0.06 -8.69 8.84
N ALA A 16 -0.02 -10.02 8.98
CA ALA A 16 0.36 -10.95 7.93
C ALA A 16 -0.51 -10.81 6.67
N VAL A 17 -1.83 -10.65 6.84
CA VAL A 17 -2.76 -10.42 5.71
C VAL A 17 -2.49 -9.07 5.05
N MET A 18 -2.22 -8.01 5.83
CA MET A 18 -1.86 -6.70 5.29
C MET A 18 -0.55 -6.75 4.50
N PHE A 19 0.45 -7.47 5.00
CA PHE A 19 1.71 -7.68 4.30
C PHE A 19 1.51 -8.49 3.00
N ALA A 20 0.72 -9.56 3.04
CA ALA A 20 0.37 -10.35 1.86
C ALA A 20 -0.34 -9.50 0.80
N MET A 21 -1.28 -8.64 1.21
CA MET A 21 -1.93 -7.67 0.33
C MET A 21 -0.91 -6.70 -0.30
N SER A 22 0.10 -6.26 0.45
CA SER A 22 1.16 -5.37 -0.08
C SER A 22 1.96 -6.03 -1.19
N GLN A 23 2.33 -7.29 -0.99
CA GLN A 23 3.01 -8.06 -2.03
C GLN A 23 2.09 -8.33 -3.23
N PHE A 24 0.80 -8.57 -3.00
CA PHE A 24 -0.17 -8.74 -4.06
C PHE A 24 -0.28 -7.49 -4.94
N TYR A 25 -0.40 -6.28 -4.38
CA TYR A 25 -0.45 -5.05 -5.18
C TYR A 25 0.83 -4.78 -5.95
N ARG A 26 1.98 -5.16 -5.39
CA ARG A 26 3.29 -5.02 -6.06
C ARG A 26 3.43 -6.00 -7.24
N SER A 27 2.97 -7.23 -7.08
CA SER A 27 3.03 -8.28 -8.11
C SER A 27 1.95 -8.14 -9.18
N SER A 28 0.71 -7.82 -8.79
CA SER A 28 -0.42 -7.69 -9.72
C SER A 28 -0.16 -6.65 -10.79
N VAL A 29 0.48 -5.54 -10.43
CA VAL A 29 0.93 -4.48 -11.33
C VAL A 29 1.75 -4.99 -12.49
N ALA A 30 2.69 -5.90 -12.25
CA ALA A 30 3.52 -6.47 -13.32
C ALA A 30 2.67 -7.29 -14.30
N VAL A 31 1.62 -7.94 -13.82
CA VAL A 31 0.68 -8.73 -14.64
C VAL A 31 -0.24 -7.84 -15.48
N ILE A 32 -0.75 -6.74 -14.92
CA ILE A 32 -1.65 -5.80 -15.64
C ILE A 32 -0.90 -4.78 -16.51
N SER A 33 0.41 -4.62 -16.31
CA SER A 33 1.28 -3.68 -17.05
C SER A 33 1.09 -3.70 -18.58
N PRO A 34 1.16 -4.86 -19.27
CA PRO A 34 0.98 -4.88 -20.73
C PRO A 34 -0.43 -4.45 -21.18
N ASN A 35 -1.48 -4.78 -20.41
CA ASN A 35 -2.84 -4.32 -20.69
C ASN A 35 -2.96 -2.80 -20.52
N LEU A 36 -2.41 -2.24 -19.43
CA LEU A 36 -2.37 -0.78 -19.22
C LEU A 36 -1.65 -0.03 -20.34
N MET A 37 -0.52 -0.58 -20.82
CA MET A 37 0.23 0.02 -21.92
C MET A 37 -0.59 0.05 -23.22
N GLN A 38 -1.35 -1.01 -23.49
CA GLN A 38 -2.18 -1.11 -24.68
C GLN A 38 -3.42 -0.21 -24.60
N GLU A 39 -4.11 -0.19 -23.45
CA GLU A 39 -5.36 0.58 -23.27
C GLU A 39 -5.11 2.09 -23.19
N MET A 40 -3.97 2.51 -22.63
CA MET A 40 -3.69 3.92 -22.36
C MET A 40 -2.58 4.50 -23.23
N GLY A 41 -2.02 3.71 -24.16
CA GLY A 41 -0.90 4.11 -25.00
C GLY A 41 0.37 4.44 -24.22
N LEU A 42 0.58 3.82 -23.06
CA LEU A 42 1.74 4.12 -22.20
C LEU A 42 3.01 3.47 -22.74
N ASN A 43 4.11 4.22 -22.69
CA ASN A 43 5.44 3.68 -22.93
C ASN A 43 6.00 3.04 -21.64
N ALA A 44 7.12 2.31 -21.77
CA ALA A 44 7.75 1.64 -20.63
C ALA A 44 8.20 2.63 -19.53
N LEU A 45 8.60 3.85 -19.90
CA LEU A 45 9.05 4.88 -18.96
C LEU A 45 7.89 5.37 -18.07
N ASP A 46 6.70 5.54 -18.63
CA ASP A 46 5.51 5.98 -17.90
C ASP A 46 5.02 4.91 -16.93
N LEU A 47 5.08 3.64 -17.34
CA LEU A 47 4.79 2.51 -16.45
C LEU A 47 5.80 2.42 -15.29
N SER A 48 7.09 2.66 -15.57
CA SER A 48 8.12 2.75 -14.54
C SER A 48 7.85 3.89 -13.57
N ARG A 49 7.42 5.07 -14.05
CA ARG A 49 7.06 6.21 -13.19
C ARG A 49 5.89 5.88 -12.27
N ILE A 50 4.81 5.31 -12.81
CA ILE A 50 3.63 4.89 -12.03
C ILE A 50 4.06 3.89 -10.94
N SER A 51 4.89 2.92 -11.30
CA SER A 51 5.33 1.89 -10.36
C SER A 51 6.32 2.43 -9.32
N ALA A 52 7.22 3.32 -9.70
CA ALA A 52 8.18 3.95 -8.80
C ALA A 52 7.51 4.87 -7.77
N ALA A 53 6.40 5.53 -8.14
CA ALA A 53 5.66 6.41 -7.24
C ALA A 53 5.21 5.70 -5.95
N PHE A 54 4.81 4.42 -6.05
CA PHE A 54 4.52 3.59 -4.88
C PHE A 54 5.73 3.46 -3.95
N PHE A 55 6.91 3.13 -4.51
CA PHE A 55 8.13 2.93 -3.73
C PHE A 55 8.65 4.22 -3.11
N TYR A 56 8.59 5.35 -3.83
CA TYR A 56 8.97 6.65 -3.31
C TYR A 56 8.06 7.07 -2.15
N ALA A 57 6.74 6.97 -2.33
CA ALA A 57 5.79 7.29 -1.27
C ALA A 57 5.99 6.39 -0.04
N PHE A 58 6.16 5.08 -0.27
CA PHE A 58 6.44 4.10 0.77
C PHE A 58 7.72 4.41 1.55
N ALA A 59 8.81 4.78 0.86
CA ALA A 59 10.09 5.12 1.47
C ALA A 59 10.01 6.41 2.29
N LEU A 60 9.38 7.46 1.74
CA LEU A 60 9.18 8.74 2.44
C LEU A 60 8.33 8.58 3.70
N MET A 61 7.35 7.68 3.68
CA MET A 61 6.48 7.45 4.82
C MET A 61 7.09 6.57 5.92
N GLN A 62 8.28 5.99 5.75
CA GLN A 62 8.90 5.17 6.80
C GLN A 62 9.16 5.96 8.10
N ILE A 63 9.72 7.17 8.01
CA ILE A 63 10.04 7.98 9.20
C ILE A 63 8.75 8.52 9.87
N PRO A 64 7.81 9.16 9.14
CA PRO A 64 6.58 9.67 9.73
C PRO A 64 5.72 8.57 10.36
N VAL A 65 5.59 7.42 9.68
CA VAL A 65 4.77 6.31 10.19
C VAL A 65 5.41 5.68 11.43
N GLY A 66 6.73 5.60 11.52
CA GLY A 66 7.41 5.16 12.75
C GLY A 66 7.05 6.03 13.94
N ILE A 67 7.18 7.35 13.79
CA ILE A 67 6.81 8.31 14.84
C ILE A 67 5.32 8.22 15.17
N PHE A 68 4.46 8.04 14.16
CA PHE A 68 3.01 7.92 14.34
C PHE A 68 2.64 6.63 15.09
N LEU A 69 3.27 5.50 14.75
CA LEU A 69 3.09 4.23 15.46
C LEU A 69 3.47 4.35 16.95
N ASP A 70 4.56 5.05 17.24
CA ASP A 70 5.05 5.26 18.60
C ASP A 70 4.15 6.20 19.43
N THR A 71 3.42 7.12 18.78
CA THR A 71 2.60 8.13 19.47
C THR A 71 1.12 7.76 19.63
N VAL A 72 0.47 7.21 18.59
CA VAL A 72 -0.97 6.85 18.65
C VAL A 72 -1.21 5.36 18.91
N GLY A 73 -0.12 4.59 18.97
CA GLY A 73 -0.14 3.15 19.17
C GLY A 73 -0.41 2.36 17.88
N PRO A 74 0.10 1.12 17.81
CA PRO A 74 0.15 0.35 16.57
C PRO A 74 -1.23 0.02 15.99
N LYS A 75 -2.23 -0.29 16.83
CA LYS A 75 -3.56 -0.68 16.34
C LYS A 75 -4.26 0.45 15.59
N THR A 76 -4.24 1.67 16.14
CA THR A 76 -4.94 2.82 15.56
C THR A 76 -4.26 3.28 14.27
N ALA A 77 -2.93 3.33 14.28
CA ALA A 77 -2.14 3.66 13.10
C ALA A 77 -2.36 2.66 11.95
N MET A 78 -2.34 1.36 12.24
CA MET A 78 -2.60 0.32 11.23
C MET A 78 -3.98 0.49 10.59
N VAL A 79 -5.05 0.66 11.38
CA VAL A 79 -6.41 0.85 10.84
C VAL A 79 -6.47 2.08 9.93
N GLY A 80 -5.91 3.22 10.37
CA GLY A 80 -5.88 4.45 9.57
C GLY A 80 -5.16 4.25 8.24
N LEU A 81 -3.99 3.63 8.26
CA LEU A 81 -3.17 3.39 7.07
C LEU A 81 -3.77 2.34 6.13
N THR A 82 -4.47 1.33 6.67
CA THR A 82 -5.26 0.39 5.87
C THR A 82 -6.37 1.11 5.12
N LEU A 83 -7.09 2.04 5.75
CA LEU A 83 -8.13 2.83 5.08
C LEU A 83 -7.55 3.67 3.94
N VAL A 84 -6.38 4.28 4.15
CA VAL A 84 -5.66 4.99 3.08
C VAL A 84 -5.31 4.05 1.93
N SER A 85 -4.80 2.84 2.22
CA SER A 85 -4.51 1.83 1.20
C SER A 85 -5.74 1.43 0.40
N VAL A 86 -6.88 1.21 1.05
CA VAL A 86 -8.15 0.87 0.40
C VAL A 86 -8.59 1.99 -0.54
N SER A 87 -8.51 3.25 -0.08
CA SER A 87 -8.84 4.39 -0.94
C SER A 87 -7.93 4.49 -2.17
N GLY A 88 -6.62 4.23 -1.99
CA GLY A 88 -5.64 4.19 -3.08
C GLY A 88 -5.93 3.08 -4.09
N ALA A 89 -6.33 1.89 -3.62
CA ALA A 89 -6.72 0.78 -4.48
C ALA A 89 -7.96 1.11 -5.33
N VAL A 90 -8.98 1.72 -4.73
CA VAL A 90 -10.20 2.12 -5.44
C VAL A 90 -9.89 3.18 -6.50
N ILE A 91 -9.07 4.19 -6.16
CA ILE A 91 -8.65 5.22 -7.12
C ILE A 91 -7.82 4.62 -8.26
N PHE A 92 -6.93 3.68 -7.96
CA PHE A 92 -6.14 2.99 -8.97
C PHE A 92 -7.03 2.18 -9.92
N ALA A 93 -8.02 1.47 -9.38
CA ALA A 93 -8.95 0.65 -10.17
C ALA A 93 -9.89 1.47 -11.07
N LEU A 94 -10.28 2.67 -10.63
CA LEU A 94 -11.14 3.59 -11.40
C LEU A 94 -10.34 4.58 -12.26
N GLY A 95 -9.01 4.53 -12.22
CA GLY A 95 -8.14 5.51 -12.84
C GLY A 95 -8.08 5.39 -14.35
N ASN A 96 -8.68 6.35 -15.06
CA ASN A 96 -8.66 6.43 -16.53
C ASN A 96 -7.50 7.28 -17.08
N SER A 97 -6.54 7.70 -16.23
CA SER A 97 -5.38 8.50 -16.64
C SER A 97 -4.11 8.05 -15.90
N PRO A 98 -2.91 8.16 -16.51
CA PRO A 98 -1.64 7.87 -15.85
C PRO A 98 -1.44 8.65 -14.55
N ALA A 99 -1.98 9.88 -14.47
CA ALA A 99 -1.97 10.68 -13.26
C ALA A 99 -2.81 10.05 -12.13
N TRP A 100 -4.01 9.55 -12.44
CA TRP A 100 -4.87 8.85 -11.48
C TRP A 100 -4.26 7.54 -10.99
N LEU A 101 -3.65 6.78 -11.90
CA LEU A 101 -2.90 5.57 -11.56
C LEU A 101 -1.72 5.89 -10.63
N THR A 102 -0.94 6.93 -10.95
CA THR A 102 0.17 7.38 -10.10
C THR A 102 -0.31 7.81 -8.72
N PHE A 103 -1.41 8.57 -8.65
CA PHE A 103 -1.99 9.02 -7.39
C PHE A 103 -2.48 7.84 -6.53
N GLY A 104 -3.17 6.87 -7.13
CA GLY A 104 -3.55 5.63 -6.45
C GLY A 104 -2.34 4.86 -5.91
N ARG A 105 -1.25 4.80 -6.67
CA ARG A 105 0.02 4.19 -6.23
C ARG A 105 0.68 4.91 -5.06
N VAL A 106 0.64 6.24 -5.04
CA VAL A 106 1.15 7.03 -3.91
C VAL A 106 0.36 6.71 -2.65
N LEU A 107 -0.97 6.70 -2.73
CA LEU A 107 -1.83 6.37 -1.58
C LEU A 107 -1.61 4.93 -1.08
N LEU A 108 -1.47 3.96 -2.00
CA LEU A 108 -1.08 2.60 -1.65
C LEU A 108 0.28 2.55 -0.97
N GLY A 109 1.27 3.30 -1.46
CA GLY A 109 2.60 3.38 -0.83
C GLY A 109 2.55 3.95 0.59
N ILE A 110 1.77 5.00 0.78
CA ILE A 110 1.54 5.63 2.10
C ILE A 110 0.87 4.65 3.06
N GLY A 111 -0.25 4.07 2.65
CA GLY A 111 -1.04 3.20 3.51
C GLY A 111 -0.36 1.88 3.84
N MET A 112 0.59 1.44 3.02
CA MET A 112 1.33 0.20 3.27
C MET A 112 2.63 0.39 4.04
N ALA A 113 3.04 1.64 4.30
CA ALA A 113 4.32 1.94 4.95
C ALA A 113 4.48 1.31 6.34
N CYS A 114 3.40 1.12 7.11
CA CYS A 114 3.51 0.48 8.44
C CYS A 114 3.77 -1.03 8.38
N ASN A 115 3.57 -1.69 7.24
CA ASN A 115 3.69 -3.15 7.16
C ASN A 115 5.15 -3.65 7.29
N PHE A 116 6.13 -2.76 7.20
CA PHE A 116 7.55 -3.11 7.36
C PHE A 116 8.08 -2.85 8.78
N MET A 117 7.29 -2.21 9.65
CA MET A 117 7.70 -1.85 11.02
C MET A 117 7.23 -2.87 12.06
N GLY A 118 7.10 -4.14 11.66
CA GLY A 118 6.72 -5.27 12.52
C GLY A 118 7.91 -6.09 12.99
#